data_AF-A0A357C6W9-F1
#
_entry.id   AF-A0A357C6W9-F1
#
_cell.length_a   1.000
_cell.length_b   1.000
_cell.length_c   1.000
_cell.angle_alpha   90.00
_cell.angle_beta   90.00
_cell.angle_gamma   90.00
#
_symmetry.space_group_name_H-M   'P 1'
#
loop_
_entity.id
_entity.type
_entity.pdbx_description
1 polymer ?
#
loop_
_entity_poly.entity_id
_entity_poly.type
_entity_poly.pdbx_seq_one_letter_code
_entity_poly.pdbx_strand_id
1 'polypeptide(L)'
;MNSKLKNSERLQIKQQKADSGLMSERYPNVASVIVAMNYYHGNTAQAIMQRTVNFFPNSNTYFKMECMKRDCIDGGFNLESVIAEMIKGRLKSGKGELVCAGKDSSGHARIDYKISIKYKE
;
A
#
# COMPACT_ATOMS: atom_id res chain seq x y z
N MET A 1 -1.52 -2.03 -25.95
CA MET A 1 -2.44 -2.04 -24.78
C MET A 1 -3.54 -1.00 -25.03
N ASN A 2 -4.81 -1.42 -25.11
CA ASN A 2 -5.92 -0.62 -25.63
C ASN A 2 -6.36 0.47 -24.62
N SER A 3 -6.51 1.73 -25.05
CA SER A 3 -6.79 2.89 -24.16
C SER A 3 -8.09 2.77 -23.35
N LYS A 4 -9.09 2.04 -23.85
CA LYS A 4 -10.36 1.79 -23.16
C LYS A 4 -10.21 0.95 -21.90
N LEU A 5 -9.31 -0.04 -21.89
CA LEU A 5 -9.06 -0.93 -20.74
C LEU A 5 -8.40 -0.18 -19.58
N LYS A 6 -7.47 0.73 -19.88
CA LYS A 6 -6.84 1.61 -18.89
C LYS A 6 -7.83 2.55 -18.18
N ASN A 7 -8.89 2.98 -18.87
CA ASN A 7 -9.90 3.84 -18.27
C ASN A 7 -10.82 3.06 -17.32
N SER A 8 -11.22 1.84 -17.66
CA SER A 8 -12.04 1.00 -16.78
C SER A 8 -11.31 0.59 -15.50
N GLU A 9 -10.02 0.25 -15.59
CA GLU A 9 -9.19 -0.09 -14.41
C GLU A 9 -9.06 1.09 -13.45
N ARG A 10 -8.84 2.30 -13.98
CA ARG A 10 -8.78 3.53 -13.18
C ARG A 10 -10.11 3.81 -12.47
N LEU A 11 -11.23 3.56 -13.14
CA LEU A 11 -12.55 3.69 -12.53
C LEU A 11 -12.75 2.65 -11.43
N GLN A 12 -12.31 1.41 -11.65
CA GLN A 12 -12.40 0.34 -10.64
C GLN A 12 -11.56 0.63 -9.40
N ILE A 13 -10.33 1.13 -9.55
CA ILE A 13 -9.48 1.54 -8.42
C ILE A 13 -10.11 2.71 -7.66
N LYS A 14 -10.69 3.69 -8.36
CA LYS A 14 -11.43 4.78 -7.72
C LYS A 14 -12.62 4.26 -6.93
N GLN A 15 -13.37 3.31 -7.49
CA GLN A 15 -14.51 2.70 -6.83
C GLN A 15 -14.07 1.93 -5.58
N GLN A 16 -13.02 1.09 -5.68
CA GLN A 16 -12.48 0.37 -4.52
C GLN A 16 -12.00 1.32 -3.41
N LYS A 17 -11.38 2.44 -3.78
CA LYS A 17 -11.01 3.48 -2.82
C LYS A 17 -12.23 4.09 -2.16
N ALA A 18 -13.28 4.40 -2.91
CA ALA A 18 -14.53 4.92 -2.34
C ALA A 18 -15.19 3.91 -1.40
N ASP A 19 -15.26 2.64 -1.79
CA ASP A 19 -15.90 1.56 -1.03
C ASP A 19 -15.12 1.14 0.22
N SER A 20 -13.83 1.48 0.28
CA SER A 20 -12.99 1.22 1.46
C SER A 20 -13.40 2.05 2.68
N GLY A 21 -14.23 3.08 2.54
CA GLY A 21 -14.61 3.96 3.65
C GLY A 21 -13.43 4.73 4.25
N LEU A 22 -13.71 5.63 5.18
CA LEU A 22 -12.69 6.49 5.79
C LEU A 22 -12.01 5.82 6.98
N MET A 23 -10.76 6.21 7.24
CA MET A 23 -10.01 5.82 8.44
C MET A 23 -10.79 6.16 9.73
N SER A 24 -11.43 7.33 9.78
CA SER A 24 -12.25 7.73 10.93
C SER A 24 -13.46 6.84 11.15
N GLU A 25 -13.99 6.23 10.09
CA GLU A 25 -15.18 5.38 10.14
C GLU A 25 -14.81 3.95 10.55
N ARG A 26 -13.79 3.36 9.92
CA ARG A 26 -13.39 1.97 10.19
C ARG A 26 -12.45 1.82 11.38
N TYR A 27 -11.62 2.83 11.66
CA TYR A 27 -10.62 2.81 12.72
C TYR A 27 -10.67 4.09 13.56
N PRO A 28 -11.78 4.37 14.27
CA PRO A 28 -12.03 5.65 14.94
C PRO A 28 -10.99 6.03 15.99
N ASN A 29 -10.29 5.05 16.57
CA ASN A 29 -9.25 5.25 17.58
C ASN A 29 -7.85 5.45 16.99
N VAL A 30 -7.68 5.41 15.67
CA VAL A 30 -6.40 5.63 14.99
C VAL A 30 -6.30 7.09 14.56
N ALA A 31 -5.24 7.76 15.00
CA ALA A 31 -4.92 9.14 14.63
C ALA A 31 -4.13 9.20 13.32
N SER A 32 -3.20 8.27 13.09
CA SER A 32 -2.51 8.14 11.82
C SER A 32 -1.89 6.76 11.61
N VAL A 33 -1.74 6.37 10.35
CA VAL A 33 -0.89 5.25 9.92
C VAL A 33 0.13 5.80 8.93
N ILE A 34 1.41 5.62 9.22
CA ILE A 34 2.52 6.06 8.37
C ILE A 34 3.24 4.82 7.88
N VAL A 35 3.34 4.68 6.55
CA VAL A 35 4.03 3.57 5.89
C VAL A 35 5.25 4.12 5.17
N ALA A 36 6.43 3.84 5.69
CA ALA A 36 7.70 4.11 5.03
C ALA A 36 8.15 2.86 4.26
N MET A 37 8.56 3.03 3.01
CA MET A 37 8.93 1.93 2.10
C MET A 37 10.24 2.23 1.39
N ASN A 38 11.13 1.25 1.36
CA ASN A 38 12.30 1.22 0.47
C ASN A 38 11.99 0.28 -0.69
N TYR A 39 12.13 0.74 -1.93
CA TYR A 39 11.86 -0.03 -3.14
C TYR A 39 13.15 -0.61 -3.71
N TYR A 40 13.06 -1.83 -4.24
CA TYR A 40 14.14 -2.54 -4.90
C TYR A 40 13.60 -3.13 -6.21
N HIS A 41 14.42 -3.22 -7.26
CA HIS A 41 14.06 -3.86 -8.52
C HIS A 41 14.89 -5.12 -8.74
N GLY A 42 14.22 -6.25 -9.02
CA GLY A 42 14.91 -7.53 -9.16
C GLY A 42 15.71 -7.89 -7.91
N ASN A 43 16.93 -8.39 -8.08
CA ASN A 43 17.76 -8.87 -6.98
C ASN A 43 18.74 -7.80 -6.46
N THR A 44 18.49 -6.50 -6.71
CA THR A 44 19.40 -5.45 -6.24
C THR A 44 19.34 -5.33 -4.71
N ALA A 45 20.51 -5.35 -4.07
CA ALA A 45 20.62 -5.11 -2.63
C ALA A 45 20.41 -3.63 -2.26
N GLN A 46 20.61 -2.71 -3.21
CA GLN A 46 20.45 -1.28 -2.99
C GLN A 46 19.01 -0.83 -3.25
N ALA A 47 18.47 -0.03 -2.32
CA ALA A 47 17.18 0.62 -2.50
C ALA A 47 17.30 1.67 -3.60
N ILE A 48 16.38 1.61 -4.57
CA ILE A 48 16.36 2.52 -5.73
C ILE A 48 15.46 3.74 -5.51
N MET A 49 14.59 3.68 -4.50
CA MET A 49 13.64 4.74 -4.18
C MET A 49 13.11 4.54 -2.75
N GLN A 50 12.85 5.64 -2.06
CA GLN A 50 12.14 5.65 -0.80
C GLN A 50 10.80 6.37 -0.97
N ARG A 51 9.75 5.85 -0.37
CA ARG A 51 8.41 6.47 -0.40
C ARG A 51 7.75 6.35 0.96
N THR A 52 7.14 7.44 1.41
CA THR A 52 6.29 7.45 2.60
C THR A 52 4.85 7.74 2.20
N VAL A 53 3.92 6.95 2.70
CA VAL A 53 2.47 7.16 2.52
C VAL A 53 1.83 7.33 3.88
N ASN A 54 1.01 8.36 4.01
CA ASN A 54 0.36 8.73 5.26
C ASN A 54 -1.15 8.54 5.12
N PHE A 55 -1.76 7.92 6.11
CA PHE A 55 -3.20 7.77 6.26
C PHE A 55 -3.64 8.49 7.53
N PHE A 56 -4.55 9.45 7.35
CA PHE A 56 -5.15 10.28 8.39
C PHE A 56 -6.65 9.99 8.48
N PRO A 57 -7.39 10.54 9.47
CA PRO A 57 -8.81 10.21 9.65
C PRO A 57 -9.68 10.41 8.40
N ASN A 58 -9.35 11.38 7.54
CA ASN A 58 -10.04 11.65 6.28
C ASN A 58 -9.51 10.85 5.07
N SER A 59 -8.53 9.97 5.27
CA SER A 59 -7.99 9.11 4.22
C SER A 59 -8.86 7.87 4.07
N ASN A 60 -8.96 7.35 2.85
CA ASN A 60 -9.62 6.08 2.59
C ASN A 60 -8.82 4.92 3.20
N THR A 61 -9.49 3.88 3.71
CA THR A 61 -8.84 2.66 4.22
C THR A 61 -8.43 1.73 3.08
N TYR A 62 -7.70 2.29 2.12
CA TYR A 62 -7.19 1.58 0.96
C TYR A 62 -5.67 1.51 1.04
N PHE A 63 -5.15 0.42 1.60
CA PHE A 63 -3.75 0.16 1.89
C PHE A 63 -3.04 -0.62 0.77
N LYS A 64 -3.56 -0.56 -0.46
CA LYS A 64 -2.90 -1.13 -1.64
C LYS A 64 -2.07 -0.06 -2.34
N MET A 65 -0.76 -0.31 -2.44
CA MET A 65 0.21 0.57 -3.07
C MET A 65 0.51 0.11 -4.49
N GLU A 66 0.43 1.02 -5.45
CA GLU A 66 0.82 0.74 -6.83
C GLU A 66 2.33 0.45 -6.91
N CYS A 67 2.69 -0.51 -7.76
CA CYS A 67 4.08 -0.74 -8.16
C CYS A 67 4.53 0.38 -9.11
N MET A 68 5.72 0.94 -8.88
CA MET A 68 6.24 2.06 -9.68
C MET A 68 7.09 1.61 -10.88
N LYS A 69 7.25 0.30 -11.11
CA LYS A 69 7.88 -0.23 -12.31
C LYS A 69 6.97 0.06 -13.52
N ARG A 70 7.51 0.73 -14.54
CA ARG A 70 6.76 1.26 -15.71
C ARG A 70 5.86 0.23 -16.38
N ASP A 71 6.33 -1.00 -16.50
CA ASP A 71 5.65 -2.07 -17.23
C ASP A 71 4.91 -3.04 -16.30
N CYS A 72 4.77 -2.70 -15.02
CA CYS A 72 4.00 -3.52 -14.07
C CYS A 72 2.51 -3.42 -14.38
N ILE A 73 1.89 -4.58 -14.64
CA ILE A 73 0.46 -4.71 -14.90
C ILE A 73 -0.18 -5.50 -13.76
N ASP A 74 -1.28 -4.99 -13.22
CA ASP A 74 -2.06 -5.59 -12.12
C ASP A 74 -1.27 -5.94 -10.85
N GLY A 75 -0.09 -5.33 -10.68
CA GLY A 75 0.76 -5.53 -9.52
C GLY A 75 0.59 -4.46 -8.44
N GLY A 76 1.48 -4.52 -7.46
CA GLY A 76 1.46 -3.64 -6.30
C GLY A 76 1.65 -4.41 -5.01
N PHE A 77 1.50 -3.70 -3.91
CA PHE A 77 1.75 -4.18 -2.56
C PHE A 77 0.48 -4.01 -1.74
N ASN A 78 -0.05 -5.12 -1.22
CA ASN A 78 -1.26 -5.11 -0.41
C ASN A 78 -0.89 -5.15 1.08
N LEU A 79 -1.07 -4.04 1.79
CA LEU A 79 -0.81 -3.92 3.23
C LEU A 79 -2.09 -4.01 4.08
N GLU A 80 -3.25 -4.30 3.47
CA GLU A 80 -4.55 -4.32 4.14
C GLU A 80 -4.54 -5.23 5.38
N SER A 81 -4.20 -6.50 5.20
CA SER A 81 -4.20 -7.49 6.29
C SER A 81 -3.17 -7.13 7.36
N VAL A 82 -1.98 -6.69 6.97
CA VAL A 82 -0.91 -6.31 7.91
C VAL A 82 -1.36 -5.15 8.80
N ILE A 83 -1.90 -4.08 8.20
CA ILE A 83 -2.35 -2.92 8.96
C ILE A 83 -3.58 -3.25 9.80
N ALA A 84 -4.54 -4.00 9.26
CA ALA A 84 -5.74 -4.42 9.99
C ALA A 84 -5.39 -5.27 11.23
N GLU A 85 -4.47 -6.23 11.09
CA GLU A 85 -3.98 -7.05 12.20
C GLU A 85 -3.23 -6.22 13.24
N MET A 86 -2.38 -5.29 12.79
CA MET A 86 -1.68 -4.36 13.69
C MET A 86 -2.67 -3.49 14.48
N ILE A 87 -3.71 -2.95 13.82
CA ILE A 87 -4.74 -2.15 14.50
C ILE A 87 -5.53 -3.01 15.49
N LYS A 88 -5.92 -4.22 15.09
CA LYS A 88 -6.63 -5.18 15.95
C LYS A 88 -5.81 -5.55 17.19
N GLY A 89 -4.51 -5.75 17.04
CA GLY A 89 -3.57 -6.00 18.12
C GLY A 89 -3.11 -4.76 18.89
N ARG A 90 -3.61 -3.57 18.52
CA ARG A 90 -3.21 -2.26 19.07
C ARG A 90 -1.69 -2.02 19.00
N LEU A 91 -1.03 -2.58 17.99
CA LEU A 91 0.40 -2.45 17.77
C LEU A 91 0.72 -1.03 17.27
N LYS A 92 1.83 -0.45 17.76
CA LYS A 92 2.27 0.91 17.39
C LYS A 92 3.27 0.91 16.23
N SER A 93 3.97 -0.21 15.99
CA SER A 93 4.94 -0.32 14.92
C SER A 93 5.06 -1.75 14.40
N GLY A 94 5.46 -1.86 13.13
CA GLY A 94 5.66 -3.14 12.44
C GLY A 94 6.58 -2.95 11.24
N LYS A 95 7.22 -4.03 10.78
CA LYS A 95 8.08 -4.02 9.59
C LYS A 95 7.99 -5.36 8.87
N GLY A 96 8.33 -5.37 7.59
CA GLY A 96 8.36 -6.59 6.80
C GLY A 96 8.79 -6.32 5.37
N GLU A 97 8.69 -7.36 4.54
CA GLU A 97 8.95 -7.29 3.10
C GLU A 97 7.69 -7.69 2.33
N LEU A 98 7.44 -7.04 1.19
CA LEU A 98 6.46 -7.51 0.21
C LEU A 98 7.07 -7.52 -1.18
N VAL A 99 6.72 -8.54 -1.96
CA VAL A 99 7.00 -8.59 -3.40
C VAL A 99 5.75 -8.14 -4.15
N CYS A 100 5.95 -7.42 -5.25
CA CYS A 100 4.88 -6.98 -6.14
C CYS A 100 4.11 -8.19 -6.70
N ALA A 101 2.78 -8.14 -6.64
CA ALA A 101 1.90 -9.22 -7.11
C ALA A 101 1.67 -9.26 -8.64
N GLY A 102 2.46 -8.53 -9.44
CA GLY A 102 2.30 -8.45 -10.89
C GLY A 102 2.65 -9.75 -11.61
N LYS A 103 2.14 -9.94 -12.83
CA LYS A 103 2.22 -11.23 -13.57
C LYS A 103 3.43 -11.37 -14.51
N ASP A 104 4.29 -10.37 -14.60
CA ASP A 104 5.43 -10.32 -15.53
C ASP A 104 6.65 -11.13 -15.03
N SER A 105 7.40 -11.76 -15.93
CA SER A 105 8.23 -12.94 -15.62
C SER A 105 9.68 -12.67 -15.19
N SER A 106 10.14 -11.43 -15.05
CA SER A 106 11.49 -11.17 -14.53
C SER A 106 11.63 -9.85 -13.75
N GLY A 107 12.14 -9.97 -12.52
CA GLY A 107 12.56 -8.85 -11.68
C GLY A 107 11.42 -7.94 -11.22
N HIS A 108 10.43 -8.48 -10.50
CA HIS A 108 9.41 -7.65 -9.84
C HIS A 108 10.04 -6.76 -8.76
N ALA A 109 9.36 -5.65 -8.48
CA ALA A 109 9.77 -4.80 -7.39
C ALA A 109 9.47 -5.48 -6.05
N ARG A 110 10.38 -5.38 -5.09
CA ARG A 110 10.10 -5.67 -3.68
C ARG A 110 10.18 -4.38 -2.87
N ILE A 111 9.48 -4.35 -1.75
CA ILE A 111 9.59 -3.29 -0.76
C ILE A 111 9.98 -3.86 0.58
N ASP A 112 10.89 -3.17 1.26
CA ASP A 112 11.02 -3.26 2.71
C ASP A 112 10.17 -2.14 3.30
N TYR A 113 9.23 -2.47 4.17
CA TYR A 113 8.31 -1.50 4.77
C TYR A 113 8.48 -1.40 6.28
N LYS A 114 8.19 -0.21 6.80
CA LYS A 114 7.99 0.08 8.21
C LYS A 114 6.68 0.84 8.39
N ILE A 115 5.83 0.33 9.26
CA ILE A 115 4.53 0.91 9.60
C ILE A 115 4.62 1.48 11.01
N SER A 116 4.10 2.69 11.17
CA SER A 116 3.92 3.35 12.47
C SER A 116 2.45 3.74 12.62
N ILE A 117 1.81 3.32 13.71
CA ILE A 117 0.42 3.63 14.02
C ILE A 117 0.38 4.51 15.26
N LYS A 118 -0.20 5.70 15.13
CA LYS A 118 -0.54 6.56 16.26
C LYS A 118 -2.02 6.36 16.59
N TYR A 119 -2.32 5.96 17.81
CA TYR A 119 -3.69 5.94 18.33
C TYR A 119 -4.02 7.30 18.95
N LYS A 120 -5.31 7.64 18.96
CA LYS A 120 -5.81 8.77 19.73
C LYS A 120 -5.61 8.47 21.23
N GLU A 121 -5.24 9.50 21.98
CA GLU A 121 -5.17 9.44 23.44
C GLU A 121 -6.56 9.48 24.05
#